data_AF-A0A6P8XDF2-F1
#
_entry.id   AF-A0A6P8XDF2-F1
#
_cell.length_a   1.000
_cell.length_b   1.000
_cell.length_c   1.000
_cell.angle_alpha   90.00
_cell.angle_beta   90.00
_cell.angle_gamma   90.00
#
_symmetry.space_group_name_H-M   'P 1'
#
loop_
_entity.id
_entity.type
_entity.pdbx_description
1 polymer ?
#
loop_
_entity_poly.entity_id
_entity_poly.type
_entity_poly.pdbx_seq_one_letter_code
_entity_poly.pdbx_strand_id
1 'polypeptide(L)'
;MSAIHIIGTFILLTLNSFVFGQTIDCQRPPKLVDPATCCRDGGRDQIAENCAIQIMGANNGQQNNGPPSMDAATCLAECILTTSKYQQAPKQLNLAHIRNDLTMKFSNDSAFVEALTAAYAKCEPQSQRRLTAIQQMSPQQPKCSPFAAIVLGCAYMEYFKNCPTDRWTQSTDCALAKTFVTQCGLGA
;
A
#
# COMPACT_ATOMS: atom_id res chain seq x y z
N MET A 1 7.90 73.11 22.38
CA MET A 1 7.86 72.02 23.37
C MET A 1 7.75 70.72 22.61
N SER A 2 8.78 69.88 22.71
CA SER A 2 8.98 68.63 21.96
C SER A 2 8.21 67.46 22.56
N ALA A 3 7.73 66.54 21.72
CA ALA A 3 7.44 65.14 22.05
C ALA A 3 7.46 64.36 20.71
N ILE A 4 8.61 63.86 20.25
CA ILE A 4 9.24 62.55 20.53
C ILE A 4 8.30 61.35 20.34
N HIS A 5 8.67 60.54 19.35
CA HIS A 5 8.04 59.33 18.81
C HIS A 5 7.82 58.20 19.81
N ILE A 6 6.75 57.42 19.60
CA ILE A 6 6.78 55.96 19.79
C ILE A 6 6.04 55.31 18.61
N ILE A 7 6.82 54.83 17.64
CA ILE A 7 6.35 53.94 16.57
C ILE A 7 6.29 52.54 17.18
N GLY A 8 5.08 52.03 17.43
CA GLY A 8 4.85 50.66 17.90
C GLY A 8 5.01 49.66 16.75
N THR A 9 6.20 49.10 16.60
CA THR A 9 6.46 47.97 15.69
C THR A 9 5.87 46.69 16.28
N PHE A 10 4.70 46.27 15.79
CA PHE A 10 4.17 44.92 16.00
C PHE A 10 5.01 43.92 15.20
N ILE A 11 5.96 43.25 15.86
CA ILE A 11 6.72 42.13 15.29
C ILE A 11 5.79 40.92 15.25
N LEU A 12 5.25 40.61 14.06
CA LEU A 12 4.60 39.34 13.74
C LEU A 12 5.67 38.23 13.72
N LEU A 13 5.86 37.55 14.84
CA LEU A 13 6.61 36.29 14.93
C LEU A 13 5.79 35.18 14.27
N THR A 14 5.95 35.02 12.96
CA THR A 14 5.51 33.81 12.26
C THR A 14 6.40 32.66 12.72
N LEU A 15 5.87 31.82 13.63
CA LEU A 15 6.44 30.52 13.95
C LEU A 15 6.38 29.65 12.69
N ASN A 16 7.41 29.73 11.85
CA ASN A 16 7.68 28.70 10.86
C ASN A 16 8.02 27.43 11.65
N SER A 17 7.02 26.56 11.82
CA SER A 17 7.26 25.20 12.30
C SER A 17 8.13 24.50 11.26
N PHE A 18 9.43 24.48 11.50
CA PHE A 18 10.35 23.59 10.79
C PHE A 18 9.93 22.16 11.14
N VAL A 19 9.17 21.53 10.25
CA VAL A 19 8.88 20.10 10.31
C VAL A 19 10.20 19.39 9.96
N PHE A 20 11.02 19.11 10.96
CA PHE A 20 12.14 18.20 10.79
C PHE A 20 11.58 16.82 10.45
N GLY A 21 11.74 16.41 9.19
CA GLY A 21 11.48 15.04 8.77
C GLY A 21 12.33 14.10 9.61
N GLN A 22 11.71 13.18 10.35
CA GLN A 22 12.42 12.15 11.10
C GLN A 22 13.13 11.22 10.10
N THR A 23 14.46 11.15 10.17
CA THR A 23 15.24 10.15 9.42
C THR A 23 15.06 8.80 10.09
N ILE A 24 14.51 7.83 9.37
CA ILE A 24 14.29 6.46 9.86
C ILE A 24 15.51 5.58 9.61
N ASP A 25 15.93 4.85 10.63
CA ASP A 25 16.92 3.78 10.48
C ASP A 25 16.28 2.53 9.86
N CYS A 26 16.53 2.32 8.57
CA CYS A 26 15.99 1.18 7.82
C CYS A 26 16.52 -0.18 8.29
N GLN A 27 17.60 -0.22 9.08
CA GLN A 27 18.12 -1.43 9.69
C GLN A 27 17.43 -1.78 11.02
N ARG A 28 16.62 -0.84 11.57
CA ARG A 28 15.87 -1.03 12.81
C ARG A 28 14.38 -0.79 12.56
N PRO A 29 13.63 -1.81 12.09
CA PRO A 29 12.21 -1.66 11.84
C PRO A 29 11.47 -1.28 13.13
N PRO A 30 10.42 -0.45 13.02
CA PRO A 30 9.58 -0.13 14.16
C PRO A 30 8.82 -1.37 14.63
N LYS A 31 8.10 -1.22 15.75
CA LYS A 31 7.15 -2.23 16.20
C LYS A 31 6.23 -2.62 15.04
N LEU A 32 6.12 -3.92 14.78
CA LEU A 32 5.25 -4.44 13.74
C LEU A 32 3.80 -4.10 14.08
N VAL A 33 3.16 -3.37 13.19
CA VAL A 33 1.72 -3.12 13.20
C VAL A 33 1.11 -3.81 12.01
N ASP A 34 -0.12 -4.29 12.17
CA ASP A 34 -0.92 -4.74 11.03
C ASP A 34 -1.33 -3.51 10.21
N PRO A 35 -0.90 -3.39 8.93
CA PRO A 35 -1.24 -2.26 8.09
C PRO A 35 -2.75 -1.96 8.00
N ALA A 36 -3.61 -2.99 8.06
CA ALA A 36 -5.06 -2.82 8.00
C ALA A 36 -5.64 -2.13 9.25
N THR A 37 -4.94 -2.21 10.40
CA THR A 37 -5.31 -1.48 11.63
C THR A 37 -4.94 0.01 11.55
N CYS A 38 -3.96 0.34 10.72
CA CYS A 38 -3.48 1.70 10.51
C CYS A 38 -4.20 2.40 9.35
N CYS A 39 -4.52 1.67 8.28
CA CYS A 39 -5.26 2.17 7.14
C CYS A 39 -6.37 1.18 6.78
N ARG A 40 -7.63 1.59 6.92
CA ARG A 40 -8.77 0.73 6.55
C ARG A 40 -8.77 0.49 5.04
N ASP A 41 -8.49 -0.73 4.62
CA ASP A 41 -8.27 -1.13 3.22
C ASP A 41 -9.49 -1.77 2.54
N GLY A 42 -10.64 -1.79 3.23
CA GLY A 42 -11.84 -2.46 2.75
C GLY A 42 -11.94 -3.94 3.15
N GLY A 43 -10.92 -4.49 3.81
CA GLY A 43 -10.89 -5.87 4.30
C GLY A 43 -10.70 -6.92 3.19
N ARG A 44 -10.66 -8.20 3.59
CA ARG A 44 -10.70 -9.31 2.64
C ARG A 44 -12.12 -9.47 2.11
N ASP A 45 -12.31 -9.27 0.82
CA ASP A 45 -13.57 -9.59 0.17
C ASP A 45 -13.72 -11.11 -0.05
N GLN A 46 -14.90 -11.53 -0.50
CA GLN A 46 -15.19 -12.96 -0.72
C GLN A 46 -14.24 -13.60 -1.73
N ILE A 47 -13.73 -12.84 -2.70
CA ILE A 47 -12.78 -13.34 -3.70
C ILE A 47 -11.44 -13.63 -3.02
N ALA A 48 -10.92 -12.66 -2.25
CA ALA A 48 -9.68 -12.83 -1.50
C ALA A 48 -9.76 -13.99 -0.50
N GLU A 49 -10.88 -14.13 0.21
CA GLU A 49 -11.08 -15.23 1.16
C GLU A 49 -11.17 -16.59 0.46
N ASN A 50 -11.93 -16.71 -0.62
CA ASN A 50 -12.03 -17.96 -1.39
C ASN A 50 -10.68 -18.37 -1.98
N CYS A 51 -9.92 -17.41 -2.52
CA CYS A 51 -8.58 -17.66 -3.03
C CYS A 51 -7.62 -18.09 -1.91
N ALA A 52 -7.71 -17.49 -0.72
CA ALA A 52 -6.93 -17.90 0.44
C ALA A 52 -7.24 -19.34 0.85
N ILE A 53 -8.52 -19.71 0.95
CA ILE A 53 -8.95 -21.09 1.26
C ILE A 53 -8.46 -22.08 0.20
N GLN A 54 -8.56 -21.73 -1.09
CA GLN A 54 -8.14 -22.60 -2.18
C GLN A 54 -6.63 -22.88 -2.18
N ILE A 55 -5.81 -21.87 -1.88
CA ILE A 55 -4.35 -21.97 -2.01
C ILE A 55 -3.68 -22.41 -0.71
N MET A 56 -4.19 -21.95 0.44
CA MET A 56 -3.58 -22.20 1.75
C MET A 56 -4.37 -23.19 2.62
N GLY A 57 -5.58 -23.59 2.19
CA GLY A 57 -6.51 -24.39 2.98
C GLY A 57 -7.41 -23.54 3.88
N ALA A 58 -8.46 -24.16 4.43
CA ALA A 58 -9.31 -23.49 5.42
C ALA A 58 -8.52 -23.24 6.72
N ASN A 59 -8.57 -22.00 7.22
CA ASN A 59 -8.02 -21.66 8.54
C ASN A 59 -8.83 -22.35 9.64
N ASN A 60 -8.44 -23.55 10.07
CA ASN A 60 -9.00 -24.26 11.22
C ASN A 60 -8.52 -23.67 12.58
N GLY A 61 -8.35 -22.34 12.67
CA GLY A 61 -7.84 -21.67 13.88
C GLY A 61 -6.33 -21.78 14.12
N GLN A 62 -5.57 -22.47 13.26
CA GLN A 62 -4.11 -22.42 13.28
C GLN A 62 -3.61 -21.28 12.38
N GLN A 63 -3.22 -20.16 13.00
CA GLN A 63 -2.45 -19.12 12.31
C GLN A 63 -1.07 -19.69 11.95
N ASN A 64 -0.83 -19.93 10.66
CA ASN A 64 0.54 -20.07 10.17
C ASN A 64 1.21 -18.70 10.29
N ASN A 65 2.02 -18.52 11.34
CA ASN A 65 2.73 -17.27 11.63
C ASN A 65 3.98 -17.05 10.76
N GLY A 66 4.29 -18.00 9.86
CA GLY A 66 5.38 -17.88 8.89
C GLY A 66 4.92 -17.17 7.60
N PRO A 67 5.82 -16.47 6.90
CA PRO A 67 5.51 -15.94 5.58
C PRO A 67 5.11 -17.07 4.61
N PRO A 68 4.14 -16.84 3.72
CA PRO A 68 3.77 -17.84 2.71
C PRO A 68 4.97 -18.18 1.83
N SER A 69 5.02 -19.41 1.31
CA SER A 69 6.00 -19.77 0.28
C SER A 69 5.83 -18.88 -0.96
N MET A 70 6.87 -18.75 -1.78
CA MET A 70 6.78 -17.98 -3.02
C MET A 70 5.66 -18.47 -3.94
N ASP A 71 5.49 -19.80 -4.06
CA ASP A 71 4.41 -20.36 -4.87
C ASP A 71 3.03 -20.06 -4.26
N ALA A 72 2.87 -20.16 -2.93
CA ALA A 72 1.61 -19.81 -2.28
C ALA A 72 1.27 -18.32 -2.48
N ALA A 73 2.25 -17.42 -2.33
CA ALA A 73 2.06 -15.99 -2.52
C ALA A 73 1.69 -15.63 -3.96
N THR A 74 2.39 -16.22 -4.94
CA THR A 74 2.12 -15.96 -6.37
C THR A 74 0.81 -16.56 -6.83
N CYS A 75 0.46 -17.77 -6.40
CA CYS A 75 -0.81 -18.38 -6.75
C CYS A 75 -2.01 -17.69 -6.07
N LEU A 76 -1.86 -17.23 -4.82
CA LEU A 76 -2.89 -16.44 -4.15
C LEU A 76 -3.15 -15.14 -4.91
N ALA A 77 -2.10 -14.40 -5.26
CA ALA A 77 -2.25 -13.13 -5.97
C ALA A 77 -2.82 -13.32 -7.39
N GLU A 78 -2.38 -14.35 -8.12
CA GLU A 78 -2.93 -14.68 -9.44
C GLU A 78 -4.42 -15.05 -9.36
N CYS A 79 -4.80 -15.85 -8.36
CA CYS A 79 -6.20 -16.20 -8.11
C CYS A 79 -7.05 -14.94 -7.90
N ILE A 80 -6.59 -14.02 -7.05
CA ILE A 80 -7.31 -12.77 -6.76
C ILE A 80 -7.50 -11.95 -8.04
N LEU A 81 -6.41 -11.62 -8.76
CA LEU A 81 -6.49 -10.74 -9.92
C LEU A 81 -7.28 -11.34 -11.10
N THR A 82 -7.21 -12.67 -11.26
CA THR A 82 -7.94 -13.35 -12.33
C THR A 82 -9.42 -13.48 -11.99
N THR A 83 -9.75 -13.88 -10.77
CA THR A 83 -11.14 -14.07 -10.33
C THR A 83 -11.89 -12.75 -10.25
N SER A 84 -11.24 -11.68 -9.80
CA SER A 84 -11.81 -10.32 -9.81
C SER A 84 -11.83 -9.67 -11.19
N LYS A 85 -11.23 -10.32 -12.21
CA LYS A 85 -11.04 -9.76 -13.57
C LYS A 85 -10.25 -8.45 -13.58
N TYR A 86 -9.42 -8.23 -12.57
CA TYR A 86 -8.52 -7.08 -12.47
C TYR A 86 -7.35 -7.18 -13.45
N GLN A 87 -7.06 -8.37 -13.98
CA GLN A 87 -6.06 -8.56 -15.04
C GLN A 87 -6.75 -8.68 -16.41
N GLN A 88 -6.36 -7.82 -17.36
CA GLN A 88 -6.87 -7.82 -18.73
C GLN A 88 -6.09 -8.78 -19.64
N ALA A 89 -4.77 -8.78 -19.49
CA ALA A 89 -3.83 -9.59 -20.27
C ALA A 89 -2.60 -9.92 -19.41
N PRO A 90 -1.71 -10.85 -19.83
CA PRO A 90 -0.49 -11.12 -19.08
C PRO A 90 0.28 -9.82 -18.82
N LYS A 91 0.58 -9.54 -17.54
CA LYS A 91 1.30 -8.34 -17.09
C LYS A 91 0.56 -7.01 -17.31
N GLN A 92 -0.76 -7.03 -17.54
CA GLN A 92 -1.57 -5.83 -17.78
C GLN A 92 -2.88 -5.88 -16.99
N LEU A 93 -3.15 -4.85 -16.22
CA LEU A 93 -4.37 -4.67 -15.43
C LEU A 93 -5.51 -4.08 -16.27
N ASN A 94 -6.72 -4.42 -15.87
CA ASN A 94 -7.94 -3.78 -16.34
C ASN A 94 -8.29 -2.61 -15.41
N LEU A 95 -7.58 -1.48 -15.52
CA LEU A 95 -7.76 -0.33 -14.61
C LEU A 95 -9.19 0.22 -14.64
N ALA A 96 -9.86 0.19 -15.79
CA ALA A 96 -11.26 0.59 -15.92
C ALA A 96 -12.17 -0.32 -15.10
N HIS A 97 -11.98 -1.65 -15.18
CA HIS A 97 -12.76 -2.59 -14.38
C HIS A 97 -12.44 -2.48 -12.89
N ILE A 98 -11.17 -2.34 -12.51
CA ILE A 98 -10.74 -2.12 -11.12
C ILE A 98 -11.50 -0.94 -10.52
N ARG A 99 -11.47 0.22 -11.19
CA ARG A 99 -12.16 1.42 -10.73
C ARG A 99 -13.66 1.17 -10.59
N ASN A 100 -14.27 0.49 -11.57
CA ASN A 100 -15.71 0.26 -11.58
C ASN A 100 -16.13 -0.71 -10.45
N ASP A 101 -15.39 -1.79 -10.23
CA ASP A 101 -15.63 -2.74 -9.13
C ASP A 101 -15.47 -2.07 -7.76
N LEU A 102 -14.41 -1.29 -7.57
CA LEU A 102 -14.20 -0.52 -6.34
C LEU A 102 -15.32 0.50 -6.11
N THR A 103 -15.78 1.19 -7.17
CA THR A 103 -16.90 2.14 -7.09
C THR A 103 -18.20 1.44 -6.68
N MET A 104 -18.47 0.24 -7.20
CA MET A 104 -19.65 -0.53 -6.82
C MET A 104 -19.59 -1.00 -5.37
N LYS A 105 -18.43 -1.47 -4.90
CA LYS A 105 -18.24 -1.97 -3.53
C LYS A 105 -18.20 -0.85 -2.49
N PHE A 106 -17.64 0.31 -2.83
CA PHE A 106 -17.37 1.42 -1.93
C PHE A 106 -17.97 2.72 -2.45
N SER A 107 -19.25 2.68 -2.83
CA SER A 107 -19.96 3.80 -3.48
C SER A 107 -20.00 5.10 -2.67
N ASN A 108 -19.92 5.00 -1.34
CA ASN A 108 -19.90 6.14 -0.42
C ASN A 108 -18.49 6.61 -0.05
N ASP A 109 -17.45 6.07 -0.69
CA ASP A 109 -16.05 6.31 -0.35
C ASP A 109 -15.18 6.53 -1.59
N SER A 110 -15.42 7.65 -2.27
CA SER A 110 -14.66 8.01 -3.46
C SER A 110 -13.17 8.20 -3.19
N ALA A 111 -12.80 8.70 -2.00
CA ALA A 111 -11.39 8.88 -1.63
C ALA A 111 -10.64 7.53 -1.61
N PHE A 112 -11.25 6.49 -1.06
CA PHE A 112 -10.71 5.13 -1.13
C PHE A 112 -10.59 4.62 -2.57
N VAL A 113 -11.66 4.76 -3.36
CA VAL A 113 -11.69 4.31 -4.75
C VAL A 113 -10.59 4.98 -5.57
N GLU A 114 -10.42 6.30 -5.45
CA GLU A 114 -9.38 7.04 -6.14
C GLU A 114 -7.98 6.60 -5.69
N ALA A 115 -7.74 6.53 -4.38
CA ALA A 115 -6.42 6.19 -3.85
C ALA A 115 -5.97 4.79 -4.27
N LEU A 116 -6.87 3.79 -4.19
CA LEU A 116 -6.53 2.41 -4.56
C LEU A 116 -6.43 2.24 -6.08
N THR A 117 -7.29 2.90 -6.87
CA THR A 117 -7.17 2.89 -8.35
C THR A 117 -5.85 3.52 -8.79
N ALA A 118 -5.46 4.65 -8.20
CA ALA A 118 -4.20 5.32 -8.49
C ALA A 118 -2.99 4.46 -8.10
N ALA A 119 -3.08 3.72 -6.99
CA ALA A 119 -2.06 2.76 -6.58
C ALA A 119 -1.85 1.66 -7.64
N TYR A 120 -2.92 1.03 -8.12
CA TYR A 120 -2.82 0.04 -9.21
C TYR A 120 -2.22 0.63 -10.50
N ALA A 121 -2.68 1.81 -10.91
CA ALA A 121 -2.19 2.49 -12.11
C ALA A 121 -0.69 2.82 -12.02
N LYS A 122 -0.22 3.25 -10.84
CA LYS A 122 1.20 3.51 -10.59
C LYS A 122 2.03 2.22 -10.55
N CYS A 123 1.47 1.15 -9.99
CA CYS A 123 2.18 -0.09 -9.75
C CYS A 123 2.32 -0.99 -10.97
N GLU A 124 1.39 -0.99 -11.92
CA GLU A 124 1.50 -1.82 -13.14
C GLU A 124 2.86 -1.67 -13.86
N PRO A 125 3.29 -0.47 -14.30
CA PRO A 125 4.56 -0.32 -14.99
C PRO A 125 5.76 -0.60 -14.09
N GLN A 126 5.66 -0.36 -12.78
CA GLN A 126 6.73 -0.69 -11.84
C GLN A 126 6.91 -2.20 -11.69
N SER A 127 5.80 -2.93 -11.59
CA SER A 127 5.78 -4.38 -11.48
C SER A 127 6.29 -5.06 -12.74
N GLN A 128 5.96 -4.52 -13.93
CA GLN A 128 6.54 -4.98 -15.20
C GLN A 128 8.07 -4.86 -15.18
N ARG A 129 8.62 -3.69 -14.80
CA ARG A 129 10.07 -3.45 -14.72
C ARG A 129 10.74 -4.38 -13.70
N ARG A 130 10.16 -4.51 -12.51
CA ARG A 130 10.70 -5.38 -11.44
C ARG A 130 10.70 -6.85 -11.85
N LEU A 131 9.65 -7.30 -12.54
CA LEU A 131 9.58 -8.66 -13.07
C LEU A 131 10.69 -8.91 -14.08
N THR A 132 10.92 -7.99 -15.03
CA THR A 132 12.01 -8.12 -16.00
C THR A 132 13.36 -8.25 -15.32
N ALA A 133 13.63 -7.44 -14.29
CA ALA A 133 14.87 -7.52 -13.51
C ALA A 133 15.01 -8.88 -12.79
N ILE A 134 13.95 -9.37 -12.16
CA ILE A 134 13.97 -10.69 -11.49
C ILE A 134 14.22 -11.82 -12.50
N GLN A 135 13.59 -11.77 -13.67
CA GLN A 135 13.76 -12.77 -14.73
C GLN A 135 15.19 -12.82 -15.28
N GLN A 136 15.91 -11.69 -15.26
CA GLN A 136 17.32 -11.63 -15.62
C GLN A 136 18.24 -12.24 -14.56
N MET A 137 17.87 -12.18 -13.28
CA MET A 137 18.68 -12.66 -12.15
C MET A 137 18.39 -14.13 -11.79
N SER A 138 17.14 -14.57 -11.94
CA SER A 138 16.71 -15.93 -11.64
C SER A 138 15.79 -16.45 -12.74
N PRO A 139 16.26 -17.40 -13.57
CA PRO A 139 15.44 -17.98 -14.62
C PRO A 139 14.36 -18.92 -14.08
N GLN A 140 14.48 -19.42 -12.84
CA GLN A 140 13.43 -20.20 -12.21
C GLN A 140 12.24 -19.32 -11.86
N GLN A 141 11.12 -19.58 -12.54
CA GLN A 141 9.86 -18.89 -12.28
C GLN A 141 9.01 -19.74 -11.32
N PRO A 142 8.28 -19.09 -10.38
CA PRO A 142 7.26 -19.75 -9.58
C PRO A 142 6.15 -20.33 -10.47
N LYS A 143 5.35 -21.23 -9.90
CA LYS A 143 4.27 -21.92 -10.60
C LYS A 143 3.21 -20.98 -11.18
N CYS A 144 2.91 -19.91 -10.46
CA CYS A 144 1.91 -18.91 -10.82
C CYS A 144 2.57 -17.55 -11.11
N SER A 145 1.81 -16.61 -11.66
CA SER A 145 2.28 -15.29 -12.11
C SER A 145 3.02 -14.51 -11.03
N PRO A 146 4.35 -14.28 -11.17
CA PRO A 146 5.07 -13.40 -10.28
C PRO A 146 4.62 -11.94 -10.45
N PHE A 147 4.17 -11.55 -11.66
CA PHE A 147 3.59 -10.23 -11.89
C PHE A 147 2.43 -9.96 -10.92
N ALA A 148 1.54 -10.94 -10.73
CA ALA A 148 0.37 -10.79 -9.88
C ALA A 148 0.76 -10.48 -8.43
N ALA A 149 1.73 -11.21 -7.86
CA ALA A 149 2.22 -10.94 -6.51
C ALA A 149 2.90 -9.57 -6.42
N ILE A 150 3.74 -9.21 -7.39
CA ILE A 150 4.47 -7.94 -7.37
C ILE A 150 3.50 -6.76 -7.47
N VAL A 151 2.52 -6.80 -8.38
CA VAL A 151 1.56 -5.71 -8.57
C VAL A 151 0.58 -5.57 -7.41
N LEU A 152 0.09 -6.68 -6.85
CA LEU A 152 -0.78 -6.64 -5.70
C LEU A 152 -0.06 -6.09 -4.47
N GLY A 153 1.15 -6.60 -4.17
CA GLY A 153 1.97 -6.08 -3.08
C GLY A 153 2.34 -4.61 -3.24
N CYS A 154 2.70 -4.19 -4.47
CA CYS A 154 2.95 -2.78 -4.77
C CYS A 154 1.71 -1.93 -4.52
N ALA A 155 0.54 -2.33 -5.02
CA ALA A 155 -0.68 -1.55 -4.90
C ALA A 155 -1.10 -1.36 -3.43
N TYR A 156 -1.03 -2.41 -2.60
CA TYR A 156 -1.30 -2.30 -1.17
C TYR A 156 -0.31 -1.39 -0.44
N MET A 157 0.99 -1.50 -0.74
CA MET A 157 2.00 -0.61 -0.16
C MET A 157 1.78 0.84 -0.58
N GLU A 158 1.50 1.08 -1.86
CA GLU A 158 1.28 2.42 -2.39
C GLU A 158 -0.01 3.03 -1.82
N TYR A 159 -1.09 2.24 -1.69
CA TYR A 159 -2.32 2.67 -1.02
C TYR A 159 -2.05 3.02 0.45
N PHE A 160 -1.29 2.19 1.19
CA PHE A 160 -0.96 2.48 2.58
C PHE A 160 -0.18 3.80 2.76
N LYS A 161 0.82 4.05 1.88
CA LYS A 161 1.56 5.32 1.85
C LYS A 161 0.66 6.52 1.56
N ASN A 162 -0.38 6.33 0.76
CA ASN A 162 -1.31 7.39 0.36
C ASN A 162 -2.69 7.25 1.01
N CYS A 163 -2.77 6.60 2.18
CA CYS A 163 -4.03 6.30 2.84
C CYS A 163 -4.87 7.58 3.04
N PRO A 164 -6.15 7.60 2.61
CA PRO A 164 -7.06 8.70 2.86
C PRO A 164 -7.18 9.05 4.35
N THR A 165 -7.27 10.33 4.67
CA THR A 165 -7.27 10.82 6.07
C THR A 165 -8.42 10.25 6.89
N ASP A 166 -9.59 10.10 6.28
CA ASP A 166 -10.79 9.54 6.92
C ASP A 166 -10.66 8.04 7.21
N ARG A 167 -9.77 7.33 6.50
CA ARG A 167 -9.46 5.90 6.68
C ARG A 167 -8.22 5.62 7.52
N TRP A 168 -7.47 6.65 7.83
CA TRP A 168 -6.23 6.56 8.58
C TRP A 168 -6.50 6.57 10.10
N THR A 169 -5.82 5.69 10.82
CA THR A 169 -5.83 5.65 12.28
C THR A 169 -4.71 6.53 12.83
N GLN A 170 -5.07 7.54 13.62
CA GLN A 170 -4.10 8.42 14.27
C GLN A 170 -3.44 7.73 15.46
N SER A 171 -2.24 7.20 15.25
CA SER A 171 -1.37 6.71 16.31
C SER A 171 0.09 6.91 15.96
N THR A 172 0.94 6.98 16.98
CA THR A 172 2.40 7.06 16.81
C THR A 172 2.93 5.84 16.05
N ASP A 173 2.44 4.65 16.39
CA ASP A 173 2.86 3.40 15.75
C ASP A 173 2.53 3.39 14.25
N CYS A 174 1.33 3.86 13.87
CA CYS A 174 0.93 3.96 12.46
C CYS A 174 1.71 5.02 11.70
N ALA A 175 1.93 6.20 12.29
CA ALA A 175 2.74 7.25 11.68
C ALA A 175 4.19 6.79 11.43
N LEU A 176 4.76 6.06 12.38
CA LEU A 176 6.09 5.48 12.27
C LEU A 176 6.14 4.40 11.19
N ALA A 177 5.16 3.50 11.13
CA ALA A 177 5.06 2.49 10.09
C ALA A 177 4.95 3.11 8.68
N LYS A 178 4.10 4.13 8.51
CA LYS A 178 3.97 4.89 7.26
C LYS A 178 5.28 5.57 6.85
N THR A 179 5.98 6.18 7.80
CA THR A 179 7.28 6.81 7.55
C THR A 179 8.32 5.77 7.13
N PHE A 180 8.39 4.64 7.84
CA PHE A 180 9.30 3.53 7.52
C PHE A 180 9.09 2.99 6.11
N VAL A 181 7.86 2.63 5.72
CA VAL A 181 7.60 2.08 4.37
C VAL A 181 7.80 3.12 3.25
N THR A 182 7.70 4.41 3.58
CA THR A 182 7.95 5.51 2.63
C THR A 182 9.44 5.71 2.40
N GLN A 183 10.26 5.66 3.45
CA GLN A 183 11.69 5.95 3.38
C GLN A 183 12.54 4.72 3.05
N CYS A 184 12.18 3.54 3.54
CA CYS A 184 13.07 2.37 3.51
C CYS A 184 12.83 1.43 2.33
N GLY A 185 11.64 1.44 1.73
CA GLY A 185 11.26 0.45 0.71
C GLY A 185 11.27 -0.99 1.25
N LEU A 186 10.28 -1.82 0.88
CA LEU A 186 10.39 -3.26 1.12
C LEU A 186 11.23 -3.87 0.00
N GLY A 187 12.56 -3.75 0.12
CA GLY A 187 13.54 -4.31 -0.80
C GLY A 187 14.64 -3.33 -1.25
N ALA A 188 15.32 -2.68 -0.32
CA ALA A 188 16.70 -2.25 -0.52
C ALA A 188 17.65 -3.44 -0.27
#